data_AF-A0A397U6M5-F1
#
_entry.id   AF-A0A397U6M5-F1
#
_cell.length_a   1.000
_cell.length_b   1.000
_cell.length_c   1.000
_cell.angle_alpha   90.00
_cell.angle_beta   90.00
_cell.angle_gamma   90.00
#
_symmetry.space_group_name_H-M   'P 1'
#
loop_
_entity.id
_entity.type
_entity.pdbx_description
1 polymer ?
#
loop_
_entity_poly.entity_id
_entity_poly.type
_entity_poly.pdbx_seq_one_letter_code
_entity_poly.pdbx_strand_id
1 'polypeptide(L)'
;MRFLSSGTILSFDLMFPPNSRNLANLRTLPFGGYALITRVYYGQNINFILDLYDEGDKLSEYDSPLKQITANFYGVFDVLQNNTILVALNETTTSWQILLADLPPLSQYNTIDYGNLLVRETYLPTNFKYLPLNTNMINITFNVPVSLSDANLSIYQKINNNFTLRQFINSKNCKNCITSGEVITLNVLNCTFNDPGGHYFIQMDNNFVKSAEYDEPILGINQNMWSFQTSIYYVVLYCLKITY
;
A
#
# COMPACT_ATOMS: atom_id res chain seq x y z
N MET A 1 15.38 -9.09 12.64
CA MET A 1 15.64 -7.82 11.93
C MET A 1 14.28 -7.21 11.68
N ARG A 2 13.99 -5.95 12.02
CA ARG A 2 12.62 -5.42 11.88
C ARG A 2 12.42 -4.82 10.49
N PHE A 3 12.13 -5.71 9.57
CA PHE A 3 11.73 -5.41 8.21
C PHE A 3 10.19 -5.40 8.17
N LEU A 4 9.61 -4.36 7.55
CA LEU A 4 8.30 -4.37 6.86
C LEU A 4 7.03 -3.99 7.64
N SER A 5 6.71 -2.71 7.53
CA SER A 5 5.34 -2.23 7.32
C SER A 5 5.25 -1.18 6.20
N SER A 6 6.40 -0.83 5.60
CA SER A 6 6.58 0.31 4.71
C SER A 6 6.41 -0.05 3.22
N GLY A 7 6.36 -1.35 2.89
CA GLY A 7 6.20 -1.90 1.53
C GLY A 7 7.29 -1.49 0.53
N THR A 8 8.45 -1.06 1.03
CA THR A 8 9.59 -0.71 0.20
C THR A 8 10.67 -1.78 0.30
N ILE A 9 11.03 -2.38 -0.84
CA ILE A 9 12.21 -3.26 -0.97
C ILE A 9 13.35 -2.37 -1.46
N LEU A 10 14.19 -1.83 -0.55
CA LEU A 10 15.29 -0.94 -0.96
C LEU A 10 16.56 -1.69 -1.40
N SER A 11 16.86 -2.87 -0.84
CA SER A 11 17.85 -3.81 -1.39
C SER A 11 17.86 -5.08 -0.56
N PHE A 12 18.03 -6.24 -1.20
CA PHE A 12 18.31 -7.48 -0.50
C PHE A 12 19.80 -7.81 -0.69
N ASP A 13 20.62 -7.59 0.34
CA ASP A 13 21.80 -8.43 0.47
C ASP A 13 21.29 -9.83 0.80
N LEU A 14 21.61 -10.78 -0.07
CA LEU A 14 21.28 -12.20 0.07
C LEU A 14 21.65 -12.69 1.48
N MET A 15 20.69 -12.73 2.40
CA MET A 15 20.87 -13.45 3.65
C MET A 15 20.74 -14.94 3.39
N PHE A 16 21.82 -15.56 2.90
CA PHE A 16 21.98 -17.01 2.97
C PHE A 16 23.36 -17.39 3.51
N PRO A 17 23.44 -18.48 4.29
CA PRO A 17 24.70 -19.16 4.51
C PRO A 17 25.25 -19.62 3.14
N PRO A 18 26.59 -19.64 2.92
CA PRO A 18 27.16 -19.72 1.57
C PRO A 18 26.95 -21.05 0.82
N ASN A 19 26.21 -22.02 1.37
CA ASN A 19 26.40 -23.44 1.07
C ASN A 19 25.14 -24.27 0.74
N SER A 20 23.96 -23.69 0.51
CA SER A 20 22.77 -24.49 0.13
C SER A 20 22.41 -24.33 -1.35
N ARG A 21 22.25 -25.46 -2.07
CA ARG A 21 21.64 -25.55 -3.42
C ARG A 21 20.20 -25.00 -3.54
N ASN A 22 19.66 -24.48 -2.44
CA ASN A 22 18.30 -23.97 -2.36
C ASN A 22 18.33 -22.45 -2.50
N LEU A 23 17.54 -21.94 -3.44
CA LEU A 23 17.30 -20.51 -3.57
C LEU A 23 16.08 -20.17 -2.72
N ALA A 24 16.24 -19.31 -1.72
CA ALA A 24 15.11 -18.77 -0.99
C ALA A 24 14.85 -17.31 -1.42
N ASN A 25 13.57 -16.96 -1.48
CA ASN A 25 13.11 -15.63 -1.82
C ASN A 25 12.25 -15.12 -0.69
N LEU A 26 12.44 -13.86 -0.30
CA LEU A 26 11.57 -13.19 0.64
C LEU A 26 10.54 -12.35 -0.11
N ARG A 27 9.29 -12.38 0.37
CA ARG A 27 8.18 -11.57 -0.14
C ARG A 27 7.45 -10.93 1.01
N THR A 28 7.31 -9.62 0.95
CA THR A 28 6.52 -8.83 1.91
C THR A 28 5.05 -9.14 1.70
N LEU A 29 4.27 -9.31 2.77
CA LEU A 29 2.84 -9.58 2.64
C LEU A 29 2.03 -8.29 2.82
N PRO A 30 1.03 -8.03 1.94
CA PRO A 30 0.19 -6.85 2.06
C PRO A 30 -0.55 -6.73 3.40
N PHE A 31 -0.83 -7.86 4.06
CA PHE A 31 -1.57 -7.91 5.33
C PHE A 31 -0.63 -8.19 6.53
N GLY A 32 0.64 -7.80 6.39
CA GLY A 32 1.64 -7.81 7.45
C GLY A 32 2.53 -9.04 7.40
N GLY A 33 3.75 -8.89 7.93
CA GLY A 33 4.75 -9.95 7.91
C GLY A 33 5.35 -10.22 6.53
N TYR A 34 5.93 -11.40 6.37
CA TYR A 34 6.59 -11.82 5.14
C TYR A 34 6.51 -13.33 4.91
N ALA A 35 6.61 -13.72 3.65
CA ALA A 35 6.77 -15.09 3.20
C ALA A 35 8.23 -15.36 2.85
N LEU A 36 8.79 -16.43 3.42
CA LEU A 36 10.04 -17.06 2.99
C LEU A 36 9.68 -18.22 2.05
N ILE A 37 10.11 -18.13 0.81
CA ILE A 37 9.77 -19.09 -0.24
C ILE A 37 11.03 -19.79 -0.70
N THR A 38 11.18 -21.04 -0.27
CA THR A 38 12.34 -21.88 -0.60
C THR A 38 12.06 -22.72 -1.83
N ARG A 39 12.99 -22.70 -2.79
CA ARG A 39 12.97 -23.56 -3.98
C ARG A 39 13.93 -24.72 -3.79
N VAL A 40 13.40 -25.93 -3.84
CA VAL A 40 14.19 -27.17 -3.77
C VAL A 40 14.09 -27.90 -5.10
N TYR A 41 15.23 -28.12 -5.74
CA TYR A 41 15.31 -28.70 -7.08
C TYR A 41 15.43 -30.22 -7.04
N TYR A 42 14.57 -30.90 -7.80
CA TYR A 42 14.56 -32.35 -7.99
C TYR A 42 14.50 -32.69 -9.48
N GLY A 43 15.66 -32.74 -10.14
CA GLY A 43 15.74 -32.97 -11.58
C GLY A 43 15.10 -31.80 -12.35
N GLN A 44 14.03 -32.08 -13.11
CA GLN A 44 13.27 -31.08 -13.85
C GLN A 44 12.10 -30.46 -13.05
N ASN A 45 11.92 -30.88 -11.79
CA ASN A 45 10.86 -30.37 -10.92
C ASN A 45 11.44 -29.45 -9.83
N ILE A 46 10.63 -28.52 -9.37
CA ILE A 46 10.89 -27.61 -8.26
C ILE A 46 9.79 -27.81 -7.22
N ASN A 47 10.20 -28.01 -5.97
CA ASN A 47 9.29 -27.92 -4.83
C ASN A 47 9.40 -26.53 -4.21
N PHE A 48 8.28 -25.84 -4.11
CA PHE A 48 8.13 -24.61 -3.34
C PHE A 48 7.72 -24.97 -1.91
N ILE A 49 8.45 -24.42 -0.95
CA ILE A 49 8.09 -24.44 0.47
C ILE A 49 7.81 -23.00 0.87
N LEU A 50 6.63 -22.77 1.46
CA LEU A 50 6.17 -21.46 1.89
C LEU A 50 6.10 -21.41 3.41
N ASP A 51 6.99 -20.62 4.01
CA ASP A 51 6.98 -20.32 5.44
C ASP A 51 6.55 -18.86 5.65
N LEU A 52 5.58 -18.63 6.53
CA LEU A 52 5.03 -17.30 6.79
C LEU A 52 5.49 -16.80 8.15
N TYR A 53 5.96 -15.56 8.23
CA TYR A 53 6.43 -14.93 9.46
C TYR A 53 5.68 -13.64 9.70
N ASP A 54 5.35 -13.35 10.97
CA ASP A 54 4.83 -12.03 11.37
C ASP A 54 5.93 -10.97 11.44
N GLU A 55 5.55 -9.72 11.73
CA GLU A 55 6.47 -8.58 11.86
C GLU A 55 7.47 -8.73 13.04
N GLY A 56 7.19 -9.66 13.96
CA GLY A 56 8.03 -10.01 15.10
C GLY A 56 8.99 -11.17 14.83
N ASP A 57 9.15 -11.60 13.58
CA ASP A 57 9.93 -12.77 13.16
C ASP A 57 9.38 -14.11 13.72
N LYS A 58 8.11 -14.17 14.13
CA LYS A 58 7.48 -15.40 14.61
C LYS A 58 6.85 -16.16 13.45
N LEU A 59 7.20 -17.44 13.33
CA LEU A 59 6.61 -18.34 12.33
C LEU A 59 5.11 -18.52 12.61
N SER A 60 4.30 -18.34 11.56
CA SER A 60 2.87 -18.58 11.58
C SER A 60 2.56 -20.08 11.59
N GLU A 61 1.59 -20.47 12.40
CA GLU A 61 1.08 -21.85 12.44
C GLU A 61 0.11 -22.16 11.29
N TYR A 62 -0.09 -21.21 10.37
CA TYR A 62 -0.99 -21.36 9.23
C TYR A 62 -0.57 -22.55 8.34
N ASP A 63 -1.46 -23.55 8.28
CA ASP A 63 -1.28 -24.71 7.43
C ASP A 63 -1.82 -24.42 6.03
N SER A 64 -0.98 -23.78 5.21
CA SER A 64 -1.35 -23.44 3.84
C SER A 64 -1.69 -24.71 3.05
N PRO A 65 -2.77 -24.72 2.22
CA PRO A 65 -2.98 -25.80 1.26
C PRO A 65 -1.83 -25.91 0.23
N LEU A 66 -0.96 -24.90 0.18
CA LEU A 66 0.19 -24.78 -0.72
C LEU A 66 1.54 -25.03 -0.02
N LYS A 67 1.55 -25.57 1.20
CA LYS A 67 2.76 -25.76 2.02
C LYS A 67 3.88 -26.54 1.33
N GLN A 68 3.51 -27.34 0.32
CA GLN A 68 4.46 -27.92 -0.62
C GLN A 68 3.82 -28.05 -2.01
N ILE A 69 4.30 -27.27 -2.97
CA ILE A 69 3.86 -27.36 -4.36
C ILE A 69 5.00 -27.85 -5.22
N THR A 70 4.74 -28.90 -5.99
CA THR A 70 5.64 -29.33 -7.06
C THR A 70 5.24 -28.67 -8.38
N ALA A 71 6.18 -27.93 -8.98
CA ALA A 71 6.07 -27.39 -10.34
C ALA A 71 7.25 -27.88 -11.18
N ASN A 72 7.25 -27.55 -12.48
CA ASN A 72 8.38 -27.78 -13.36
C ASN A 72 9.48 -26.74 -13.09
N PHE A 73 10.60 -26.86 -13.79
CA PHE A 73 11.72 -25.93 -13.65
C PHE A 73 11.39 -24.46 -13.98
N TYR A 74 10.25 -24.20 -14.63
CA TYR A 74 9.74 -22.87 -14.97
C TYR A 74 8.66 -22.35 -14.01
N GLY A 75 8.35 -23.10 -12.94
CA GLY A 75 7.39 -22.66 -11.93
C GLY A 75 7.74 -21.29 -11.37
N VAL A 76 6.71 -20.45 -11.21
CA VAL A 76 6.83 -19.10 -10.66
C VAL A 76 5.73 -18.86 -9.64
N PHE A 77 6.01 -17.99 -8.68
CA PHE A 77 5.05 -17.55 -7.68
C PHE A 77 5.01 -16.02 -7.62
N ASP A 78 3.89 -15.48 -7.15
CA ASP A 78 3.79 -14.08 -6.76
C ASP A 78 2.75 -13.88 -5.64
N VAL A 79 2.80 -12.73 -4.96
CA VAL A 79 1.82 -12.36 -3.91
C VAL A 79 1.03 -11.14 -4.40
N LEU A 80 -0.29 -11.29 -4.45
CA LEU A 80 -1.22 -10.27 -4.88
C LEU A 80 -1.57 -9.32 -3.73
N GLN A 81 -2.01 -8.09 -4.05
CA GLN A 81 -2.34 -7.05 -3.06
C GLN A 81 -3.47 -7.44 -2.09
N ASN A 82 -4.34 -8.36 -2.48
CA ASN A 82 -5.40 -8.90 -1.64
C ASN A 82 -4.91 -10.05 -0.72
N ASN A 83 -3.60 -10.18 -0.54
CA ASN A 83 -2.96 -11.21 0.28
C ASN A 83 -3.17 -12.65 -0.22
N THR A 84 -3.40 -12.83 -1.52
CA THR A 84 -3.47 -14.14 -2.18
C THR A 84 -2.10 -14.47 -2.78
N ILE A 85 -1.58 -15.68 -2.55
CA ILE A 85 -0.42 -16.19 -3.28
C ILE A 85 -0.88 -16.89 -4.56
N LEU A 86 -0.15 -16.64 -5.64
CA LEU A 86 -0.34 -17.27 -6.94
C LEU A 86 0.86 -18.17 -7.23
N VAL A 87 0.62 -19.39 -7.69
CA VAL A 87 1.69 -20.30 -8.13
C VAL A 87 1.33 -20.89 -9.49
N ALA A 88 2.18 -20.64 -10.48
CA ALA A 88 2.08 -21.27 -11.80
C ALA A 88 2.69 -22.67 -11.75
N LEU A 89 1.89 -23.67 -12.12
CA LEU A 89 2.27 -25.07 -12.19
C LEU A 89 2.65 -25.51 -13.60
N ASN A 90 3.04 -26.78 -13.72
CA ASN A 90 3.45 -27.44 -14.96
C ASN A 90 2.69 -26.94 -16.19
N GLU A 91 3.45 -26.34 -17.09
CA GLU A 91 3.07 -26.17 -18.49
C GLU A 91 3.36 -27.48 -19.22
N THR A 92 2.33 -28.07 -19.80
CA THR A 92 2.47 -29.03 -20.90
C THR A 92 2.38 -28.26 -22.22
N THR A 93 2.56 -28.96 -23.35
CA THR A 93 2.38 -28.35 -24.68
C THR A 93 0.96 -27.84 -24.94
N THR A 94 -0.04 -28.24 -24.13
CA THR A 94 -1.46 -27.93 -24.37
C THR A 94 -2.21 -27.42 -23.14
N SER A 95 -1.61 -27.41 -21.96
CA SER A 95 -2.26 -26.97 -20.72
C SER A 95 -1.28 -26.38 -19.74
N TRP A 96 -1.77 -25.45 -18.93
CA TRP A 96 -1.09 -24.89 -17.77
C TRP A 96 -2.12 -24.67 -16.67
N GLN A 97 -1.66 -24.57 -15.42
CA GLN A 97 -2.52 -24.35 -14.27
C GLN A 97 -1.94 -23.27 -13.36
N ILE A 98 -2.81 -22.44 -12.82
CA ILE A 98 -2.48 -21.50 -11.74
C ILE A 98 -3.21 -21.95 -10.47
N LEU A 99 -2.47 -22.08 -9.38
CA LEU A 99 -3.03 -22.23 -8.04
C LEU A 99 -3.10 -20.87 -7.35
N LEU A 100 -4.17 -20.68 -6.59
CA LEU A 100 -4.42 -19.52 -5.76
C LEU A 100 -4.68 -20.02 -4.34
N ALA A 101 -4.11 -19.34 -3.35
CA ALA A 101 -4.51 -19.52 -1.96
C ALA A 101 -4.46 -18.19 -1.22
N ASP A 102 -5.50 -17.93 -0.44
CA ASP A 102 -5.54 -16.76 0.43
C ASP A 102 -4.64 -16.99 1.64
N LEU A 103 -3.76 -16.03 1.90
CA LEU A 103 -2.89 -16.04 3.06
C LEU A 103 -3.58 -15.36 4.25
N PRO A 104 -3.31 -15.81 5.48
CA PRO A 104 -3.86 -15.15 6.66
C PRO A 104 -3.28 -13.74 6.80
N PRO A 105 -4.02 -12.79 7.40
CA PRO A 105 -3.41 -11.57 7.91
C PRO A 105 -2.44 -11.93 9.03
N LEU A 106 -1.24 -11.35 9.00
CA LEU A 106 -0.22 -11.53 10.05
C LEU A 106 0.09 -10.23 10.79
N SER A 107 -0.47 -9.10 10.33
CA SER A 107 -0.37 -7.84 11.04
C SER A 107 -1.21 -7.83 12.31
N GLN A 108 -0.76 -7.06 13.29
CA GLN A 108 -1.55 -6.71 14.48
C GLN A 108 -2.66 -5.70 14.19
N TYR A 109 -2.65 -5.08 13.02
CA TYR A 109 -3.66 -4.11 12.58
C TYR A 109 -4.80 -4.81 11.84
N ASN A 110 -6.03 -4.53 12.23
CA ASN A 110 -7.21 -5.29 11.80
C ASN A 110 -7.89 -4.75 10.53
N THR A 111 -7.53 -3.56 10.04
CA THR A 111 -8.18 -2.94 8.87
C THR A 111 -7.18 -2.38 7.87
N ILE A 112 -7.56 -2.44 6.58
CA ILE A 112 -6.77 -1.98 5.43
C ILE A 112 -7.65 -1.04 4.58
N ASP A 113 -8.41 -0.20 5.28
CA ASP A 113 -9.44 0.65 4.68
C ASP A 113 -8.88 1.58 3.60
N TYR A 114 -7.57 1.88 3.67
CA TYR A 114 -6.84 2.77 2.78
C TYR A 114 -5.89 2.04 1.82
N GLY A 115 -5.90 0.70 1.79
CA GLY A 115 -4.93 -0.08 1.00
C GLY A 115 -3.51 -0.06 1.58
N ASN A 116 -3.35 0.44 2.80
CA ASN A 116 -2.10 0.58 3.51
C ASN A 116 -2.30 0.31 5.00
N LEU A 117 -1.66 -0.73 5.52
CA LEU A 117 -1.74 -1.15 6.93
C LEU A 117 -1.24 -0.11 7.93
N LEU A 118 -0.36 0.79 7.49
CA LEU A 118 0.18 1.82 8.36
C LEU A 118 -0.74 3.03 8.49
N VAL A 119 -1.73 3.20 7.60
CA VAL A 119 -2.71 4.28 7.74
C VAL A 119 -3.78 3.82 8.72
N ARG A 120 -3.76 4.40 9.92
CA ARG A 120 -4.72 4.09 11.00
C ARG A 120 -6.07 4.71 10.72
N GLU A 121 -6.08 5.99 10.40
CA GLU A 121 -7.30 6.76 10.14
C GLU A 121 -6.96 8.07 9.42
N THR A 122 -7.98 8.71 8.87
CA THR A 122 -7.88 10.05 8.27
C THR A 122 -8.91 10.97 8.89
N TYR A 123 -8.53 12.22 9.14
CA TYR A 123 -9.52 13.28 9.34
C TYR A 123 -10.17 13.49 7.96
N LEU A 124 -11.45 13.12 7.87
CA LEU A 124 -12.19 12.69 6.66
C LEU A 124 -12.09 11.18 6.39
N PRO A 125 -12.86 10.33 7.11
CA PRO A 125 -12.93 8.91 6.83
C PRO A 125 -13.30 8.64 5.36
N THR A 126 -12.86 7.52 4.82
CA THR A 126 -13.31 7.10 3.49
C THR A 126 -14.84 6.90 3.48
N ASN A 127 -15.48 7.16 2.34
CA ASN A 127 -16.93 7.19 2.14
C ASN A 127 -17.71 8.25 2.94
N PHE A 128 -17.05 9.30 3.46
CA PHE A 128 -17.73 10.42 4.12
C PHE A 128 -18.64 11.19 3.14
N LYS A 129 -19.91 11.40 3.49
CA LYS A 129 -20.94 11.92 2.56
C LYS A 129 -21.25 13.41 2.66
N TYR A 130 -20.59 14.14 3.55
CA TYR A 130 -20.93 15.55 3.83
C TYR A 130 -19.71 16.41 4.11
N LEU A 131 -18.65 16.28 3.31
CA LEU A 131 -17.46 17.11 3.45
C LEU A 131 -17.84 18.61 3.29
N PRO A 132 -17.59 19.48 4.28
CA PRO A 132 -17.85 20.90 4.12
C PRO A 132 -17.09 21.47 2.92
N LEU A 133 -17.77 22.29 2.13
CA LEU A 133 -17.12 23.01 1.04
C LEU A 133 -15.98 23.87 1.58
N ASN A 134 -14.93 24.00 0.78
CA ASN A 134 -13.74 24.77 1.12
C ASN A 134 -12.98 24.25 2.34
N THR A 135 -13.13 22.96 2.67
CA THR A 135 -12.23 22.29 3.61
C THR A 135 -10.79 22.52 3.14
N ASN A 136 -9.97 23.06 4.02
CA ASN A 136 -8.63 23.55 3.71
C ASN A 136 -7.53 22.80 4.46
N MET A 137 -7.90 21.70 5.13
CA MET A 137 -7.02 20.88 5.92
C MET A 137 -7.43 19.43 5.83
N ILE A 138 -6.46 18.55 5.67
CA ILE A 138 -6.62 17.10 5.75
C ILE A 138 -5.55 16.53 6.68
N ASN A 139 -5.91 15.49 7.44
CA ASN A 139 -4.96 14.80 8.31
C ASN A 139 -4.94 13.30 8.01
N ILE A 140 -3.76 12.73 8.08
CA ILE A 140 -3.54 11.28 8.01
C ILE A 140 -2.82 10.87 9.29
N THR A 141 -3.38 9.91 9.99
CA THR A 141 -2.82 9.33 11.21
C THR A 141 -2.28 7.95 10.89
N PHE A 142 -1.02 7.72 11.22
CA PHE A 142 -0.33 6.47 10.99
C PHE A 142 -0.24 5.62 12.26
N ASN A 143 0.10 4.34 12.09
CA ASN A 143 0.39 3.42 13.19
C ASN A 143 1.84 3.53 13.71
N VAL A 144 2.68 4.29 13.01
CA VAL A 144 4.08 4.55 13.37
C VAL A 144 4.39 6.05 13.22
N PRO A 145 5.41 6.58 13.92
CA PRO A 145 5.86 7.95 13.70
C PRO A 145 6.35 8.17 12.27
N VAL A 146 5.99 9.30 11.66
CA VAL A 146 6.26 9.58 10.25
C VAL A 146 6.89 10.96 10.03
N SER A 147 7.62 11.07 8.92
CA SER A 147 8.12 12.32 8.38
C SER A 147 7.75 12.46 6.91
N LEU A 148 7.68 13.71 6.42
CA LEU A 148 7.44 13.97 5.00
C LEU A 148 8.63 13.51 4.15
N SER A 149 8.34 13.11 2.93
CA SER A 149 9.31 12.77 1.90
C SER A 149 8.94 13.49 0.59
N ASP A 150 9.54 13.09 -0.52
CA ASP A 150 9.53 13.86 -1.78
C ASP A 150 8.46 13.46 -2.79
N ALA A 151 7.71 12.36 -2.56
CA ALA A 151 6.65 11.97 -3.49
C ALA A 151 5.43 12.90 -3.39
N ASN A 152 4.36 12.59 -4.13
CA ASN A 152 3.18 13.44 -4.21
C ASN A 152 1.97 12.85 -3.49
N LEU A 153 1.13 13.75 -2.99
CA LEU A 153 -0.26 13.47 -2.67
C LEU A 153 -1.14 14.26 -3.64
N SER A 154 -2.05 13.56 -4.31
CA SER A 154 -2.88 14.12 -5.37
C SER A 154 -4.35 14.02 -5.02
N ILE A 155 -5.07 15.13 -5.20
CA ILE A 155 -6.50 15.24 -4.92
C ILE A 155 -7.21 15.35 -6.27
N TYR A 156 -8.13 14.42 -6.51
CA TYR A 156 -8.91 14.35 -7.75
C TYR A 156 -10.38 14.54 -7.48
N GLN A 157 -11.06 15.10 -8.46
CA GLN A 157 -12.51 15.13 -8.54
C GLN A 157 -12.96 14.20 -9.67
N LYS A 158 -13.95 13.35 -9.38
CA LYS A 158 -14.64 12.56 -10.39
C LYS A 158 -15.77 13.40 -10.98
N ILE A 159 -15.64 13.72 -12.27
CA ILE A 159 -16.64 14.45 -13.05
C ILE A 159 -17.07 13.52 -14.18
N ASN A 160 -18.32 13.07 -14.16
CA ASN A 160 -18.82 11.99 -15.01
C ASN A 160 -17.96 10.72 -14.84
N ASN A 161 -17.26 10.30 -15.90
CA ASN A 161 -16.35 9.14 -15.89
C ASN A 161 -14.86 9.52 -15.91
N ASN A 162 -14.52 10.81 -15.81
CA ASN A 162 -13.14 11.29 -15.85
C ASN A 162 -12.67 11.79 -14.48
N PHE A 163 -11.37 11.68 -14.24
CA PHE A 163 -10.72 12.21 -13.04
C PHE A 163 -10.00 13.51 -13.38
N THR A 164 -10.39 14.59 -12.72
CA THR A 164 -9.77 15.91 -12.86
C THR A 164 -8.88 16.17 -11.66
N LEU A 165 -7.59 16.40 -11.89
CA LEU A 165 -6.66 16.80 -10.84
C LEU A 165 -7.06 18.18 -10.31
N ARG A 166 -7.27 18.28 -8.99
CA ARG A 166 -7.66 19.53 -8.31
C ARG A 166 -6.49 20.17 -7.61
N GLN A 167 -5.64 19.36 -7.00
CA GLN A 167 -4.44 19.81 -6.30
C GLN A 167 -3.45 18.64 -6.21
N PHE A 168 -2.16 18.94 -6.23
CA PHE A 168 -1.12 18.02 -5.80
C PHE A 168 -0.25 18.70 -4.74
N ILE A 169 0.25 17.93 -3.79
CA ILE A 169 1.02 18.37 -2.64
C ILE A 169 2.29 17.52 -2.55
N ASN A 170 3.44 18.15 -2.37
CA ASN A 170 4.73 17.50 -2.16
C ASN A 170 5.66 18.40 -1.33
N SER A 171 6.87 17.92 -1.04
CA SER A 171 7.87 18.65 -0.24
C SER A 171 8.22 20.04 -0.79
N LYS A 172 8.06 20.27 -2.10
CA LYS A 172 8.45 21.54 -2.76
C LYS A 172 7.34 22.59 -2.75
N ASN A 173 6.08 22.16 -2.81
CA ASN A 173 4.93 23.07 -2.93
C ASN A 173 4.10 23.17 -1.65
N CYS A 174 4.39 22.35 -0.64
CA CYS A 174 3.63 22.39 0.59
C CYS A 174 4.05 23.57 1.47
N LYS A 175 3.16 24.57 1.56
CA LYS A 175 3.40 25.76 2.39
C LYS A 175 3.29 25.48 3.88
N ASN A 176 2.33 24.66 4.29
CA ASN A 176 2.03 24.33 5.68
C ASN A 176 1.73 22.83 5.80
N CYS A 177 2.76 22.00 5.63
CA CYS A 177 2.69 20.58 5.98
C CYS A 177 3.38 20.40 7.33
N ILE A 178 2.66 19.84 8.30
CA ILE A 178 3.16 19.62 9.65
C ILE A 178 3.13 18.12 9.90
N THR A 179 4.24 17.61 10.43
CA THR A 179 4.35 16.25 10.96
C THR A 179 4.52 16.31 12.46
N SER A 180 3.69 15.57 13.20
CA SER A 180 3.72 15.53 14.65
C SER A 180 3.50 14.10 15.11
N GLY A 181 4.58 13.39 15.42
CA GLY A 181 4.53 11.97 15.78
C GLY A 181 4.00 11.13 14.62
N GLU A 182 2.87 10.47 14.81
CA GLU A 182 2.20 9.65 13.80
C GLU A 182 1.26 10.43 12.87
N VAL A 183 1.07 11.74 13.10
CA VAL A 183 0.07 12.53 12.37
C VAL A 183 0.73 13.46 11.37
N ILE A 184 0.19 13.49 10.15
CA ILE A 184 0.51 14.49 9.14
C ILE A 184 -0.71 15.35 8.90
N THR A 185 -0.52 16.67 8.97
CA THR A 185 -1.51 17.69 8.66
C THR A 185 -1.06 18.45 7.41
N LEU A 186 -1.94 18.49 6.41
CA LEU A 186 -1.68 19.11 5.11
C LEU A 186 -2.69 20.21 4.84
N ASN A 187 -2.19 21.39 4.46
CA ASN A 187 -3.06 22.45 3.96
C ASN A 187 -3.49 22.19 2.51
N VAL A 188 -4.78 22.37 2.28
CA VAL A 188 -5.47 22.24 0.99
C VAL A 188 -5.98 23.63 0.59
N LEU A 189 -5.97 23.94 -0.70
CA LEU A 189 -6.53 25.20 -1.19
C LEU A 189 -8.05 25.21 -0.95
N ASN A 190 -8.59 26.36 -0.53
CA ASN A 190 -10.04 26.51 -0.33
C ASN A 190 -10.85 26.12 -1.59
N CYS A 191 -10.30 26.27 -2.80
CA CYS A 191 -10.99 25.93 -4.03
C CYS A 191 -10.83 24.47 -4.49
N THR A 192 -10.15 23.62 -3.70
CA THR A 192 -9.98 22.20 -4.03
C THR A 192 -11.30 21.44 -3.91
N PHE A 193 -11.97 21.56 -2.76
CA PHE A 193 -13.26 20.93 -2.44
C PHE A 193 -14.41 21.93 -2.56
N ASN A 194 -14.63 22.45 -3.77
CA ASN A 194 -15.55 23.56 -3.99
C ASN A 194 -16.80 23.23 -4.82
N ASP A 195 -16.95 21.99 -5.29
CA ASP A 195 -18.12 21.58 -6.07
C ASP A 195 -19.18 20.96 -5.15
N PRO A 196 -20.39 21.51 -5.03
CA PRO A 196 -21.46 20.95 -4.19
C PRO A 196 -21.88 19.55 -4.65
N GLY A 197 -21.91 18.59 -3.72
CA GLY A 197 -22.24 17.19 -4.03
C GLY A 197 -21.19 16.45 -4.88
N GLY A 198 -20.06 17.10 -5.19
CA GLY A 198 -18.96 16.55 -5.96
C GLY A 198 -18.29 15.35 -5.27
N HIS A 199 -17.83 14.41 -6.10
CA HIS A 199 -17.13 13.21 -5.65
C HIS A 199 -15.62 13.41 -5.78
N TYR A 200 -14.89 13.19 -4.70
CA TYR A 200 -13.45 13.37 -4.64
C TYR A 200 -12.77 12.11 -4.12
N PHE A 201 -11.51 11.96 -4.49
CA PHE A 201 -10.62 11.00 -3.85
C PHE A 201 -9.22 11.58 -3.72
N ILE A 202 -8.48 11.05 -2.77
CA ILE A 202 -7.08 11.39 -2.53
C ILE A 202 -6.24 10.14 -2.81
N GLN A 203 -5.20 10.32 -3.61
CA GLN A 203 -4.16 9.34 -3.84
C GLN A 203 -2.88 9.85 -3.17
N MET A 204 -2.20 8.97 -2.46
CA MET A 204 -0.89 9.25 -1.89
C MET A 204 0.09 8.33 -2.58
N ASP A 205 1.16 8.86 -3.17
CA ASP A 205 2.18 8.03 -3.80
C ASP A 205 3.03 7.33 -2.73
N ASN A 206 3.62 6.19 -3.09
CA ASN A 206 4.66 5.57 -2.26
C ASN A 206 5.77 6.59 -2.01
N ASN A 207 6.35 6.58 -0.81
CA ASN A 207 7.37 7.55 -0.41
C ASN A 207 6.86 9.00 -0.33
N PHE A 208 5.55 9.25 -0.20
CA PHE A 208 5.08 10.59 0.20
C PHE A 208 5.47 10.87 1.65
N VAL A 209 5.48 9.81 2.45
CA VAL A 209 5.91 9.80 3.85
C VAL A 209 6.89 8.66 4.05
N LYS A 210 7.69 8.77 5.10
CA LYS A 210 8.63 7.74 5.52
C LYS A 210 8.57 7.57 7.04
N SER A 211 8.97 6.40 7.53
CA SER A 211 9.13 6.18 8.97
C SER A 211 10.12 7.20 9.53
N ALA A 212 9.73 7.90 10.59
CA ALA A 212 10.63 8.84 11.26
C ALA A 212 11.75 8.12 12.02
N GLU A 213 11.55 6.85 12.39
CA GLU A 213 12.53 6.05 13.13
C GLU A 213 13.58 5.42 12.20
N TYR A 214 13.13 4.89 11.06
CA TYR A 214 13.98 4.08 10.16
C TYR A 214 14.34 4.77 8.85
N ASP A 215 13.81 5.95 8.58
CA ASP A 215 13.96 6.68 7.31
C ASP A 215 13.46 5.89 6.08
N GLU A 216 12.59 4.89 6.30
CA GLU A 216 12.08 4.01 5.25
C GLU A 216 10.83 4.57 4.57
N PRO A 217 10.77 4.61 3.23
CA PRO A 217 9.57 5.02 2.49
C PRO A 217 8.36 4.17 2.83
N ILE A 218 7.22 4.79 3.11
CA ILE A 218 5.96 4.11 3.39
C ILE A 218 5.09 4.05 2.12
N LEU A 219 4.33 2.97 1.98
CA LEU A 219 3.36 2.80 0.91
C LEU A 219 2.38 3.97 0.85
N GLY A 220 1.86 4.19 -0.36
CA GLY A 220 0.86 5.19 -0.64
C GLY A 220 -0.54 4.80 -0.17
N ILE A 221 -1.52 5.56 -0.66
CA ILE A 221 -2.95 5.24 -0.63
C ILE A 221 -3.38 5.16 -2.09
N ASN A 222 -3.85 3.99 -2.51
CA ASN A 222 -4.25 3.75 -3.89
C ASN A 222 -5.51 4.53 -4.27
N GLN A 223 -5.68 4.69 -5.59
CA GLN A 223 -6.84 5.36 -6.16
C GLN A 223 -8.17 4.84 -5.59
N ASN A 224 -9.08 5.76 -5.25
CA ASN A 224 -10.43 5.51 -4.70
C ASN A 224 -10.48 4.87 -3.31
N MET A 225 -9.36 4.45 -2.70
CA MET A 225 -9.36 3.91 -1.33
C MET A 225 -9.71 4.98 -0.29
N TRP A 226 -9.28 6.22 -0.53
CA TRP A 226 -9.68 7.38 0.25
C TRP A 226 -10.58 8.30 -0.59
N SER A 227 -11.89 8.07 -0.51
CA SER A 227 -12.89 8.83 -1.28
C SER A 227 -13.97 9.43 -0.40
N PHE A 228 -14.58 10.51 -0.86
CA PHE A 228 -15.64 11.21 -0.12
C PHE A 228 -16.46 12.11 -1.04
N GLN A 229 -17.60 12.57 -0.53
CA GLN A 229 -18.53 13.46 -1.22
C GLN A 229 -18.65 14.77 -0.44
N THR A 230 -18.61 15.89 -1.15
CA THR A 230 -18.86 17.22 -0.58
C THR A 230 -20.34 17.43 -0.28
N SER A 231 -20.59 18.34 0.65
CA SER A 231 -21.93 18.78 0.99
C SER A 231 -22.61 19.47 -0.19
N ILE A 232 -23.95 19.37 -0.25
CA ILE A 232 -24.79 19.99 -1.29
C ILE A 232 -25.15 21.45 -1.00
N TYR A 233 -24.79 21.98 0.17
CA TYR A 233 -25.08 23.37 0.55
C TYR A 233 -24.09 24.34 -0.10
N TYR A 234 -24.61 25.42 -0.70
CA TYR A 234 -23.81 26.40 -1.44
C TYR A 234 -22.93 27.28 -0.53
N VAL A 235 -21.65 27.37 -0.86
CA VAL A 235 -20.78 28.49 -0.47
C VAL A 235 -20.00 28.91 -1.72
N VAL A 236 -20.30 30.10 -2.25
CA VAL A 236 -19.62 30.64 -3.45
C VAL A 236 -18.33 31.33 -3.04
N LEU A 237 -17.19 30.77 -3.46
CA LEU A 237 -15.88 31.44 -3.38
C LEU A 237 -15.16 31.31 -4.72
N TYR A 238 -14.68 32.43 -5.25
CA TYR A 238 -13.92 32.50 -6.49
C TYR A 238 -12.44 32.23 -6.21
N CYS A 239 -11.82 31.31 -6.97
CA CYS A 239 -10.37 31.14 -6.97
C CYS A 239 -9.78 32.01 -8.09
N LEU A 240 -8.99 33.03 -7.75
CA LEU A 240 -8.19 33.76 -8.73
C LEU A 240 -7.10 32.82 -9.23
N LYS A 241 -7.14 32.51 -10.53
CA LYS A 241 -6.12 31.75 -11.22
C LYS A 241 -4.85 32.61 -11.24
N ILE A 242 -3.92 32.38 -10.31
CA ILE A 242 -2.58 32.98 -10.39
C ILE A 242 -1.79 32.13 -11.39
N THR A 243 -1.81 32.54 -12.66
CA THR A 243 -0.85 32.10 -13.66
C THR A 243 0.48 32.78 -13.36
N TYR A 244 1.53 31.98 -13.11
CA TYR A 244 2.92 32.46 -13.18
C TYR A 244 3.37 32.50 -14.64
#